data_AF-D5EAB0-F1
#
_entry.id   AF-D5EAB0-F1
#
_cell.length_a   1.000
_cell.length_b   1.000
_cell.length_c   1.000
_cell.angle_alpha   90.00
_cell.angle_beta   90.00
_cell.angle_gamma   90.00
#
_symmetry.space_group_name_H-M   'P 1'
#
loop_
_entity.id
_entity.type
_entity.pdbx_description
1 polymer ?
#
loop_
_entity_poly.entity_id
_entity_poly.type
_entity_poly.pdbx_seq_one_letter_code
_entity_poly.pdbx_strand_id
1 'polypeptide(L)'
;MNFENIIKAEDTKYYDSMSEERHIPYMEVLKNYDNSGKDYIHIVVGENVKHPNSLQHQIQWIELYARTQMLDTIKIGGSTSPRELHLMHYSD
;
A
#
# COMPACT_ATOMS: atom_id res chain seq x y z
N MET A 1 24.29 -2.39 9.18
CA MET A 1 23.15 -1.68 8.57
C MET A 1 21.91 -2.45 8.96
N ASN A 2 20.96 -1.82 9.67
CA ASN A 2 19.72 -2.49 10.06
C ASN A 2 18.70 -2.37 8.93
N PHE A 3 17.88 -3.41 8.73
CA PHE A 3 16.84 -3.42 7.70
C PHE A 3 15.83 -2.28 7.87
N GLU A 4 15.51 -1.90 9.11
CA GLU A 4 14.62 -0.75 9.38
C GLU A 4 15.13 0.58 8.77
N ASN A 5 16.45 0.74 8.63
CA ASN A 5 17.05 1.99 8.15
C ASN A 5 16.96 2.14 6.62
N ILE A 6 16.51 1.12 5.89
CA ILE A 6 16.29 1.21 4.43
C ILE A 6 14.83 1.42 4.06
N ILE A 7 13.91 1.26 5.02
CA ILE A 7 12.47 1.49 4.80
C ILE A 7 12.17 2.98 4.98
N LYS A 8 11.73 3.63 3.90
CA LYS A 8 11.27 5.02 3.93
C LYS A 8 9.78 5.05 4.27
N ALA A 9 9.40 5.73 5.34
CA ALA A 9 8.02 5.72 5.87
C ALA A 9 7.51 7.11 6.29
N GLU A 10 8.27 8.17 6.02
CA GLU A 10 7.94 9.49 6.53
C GLU A 10 6.63 10.01 5.92
N ASP A 11 5.66 10.33 6.78
CA ASP A 11 4.39 11.00 6.44
C ASP A 11 4.64 12.49 6.16
N THR A 12 5.72 12.76 5.43
CA THR A 12 6.09 14.12 5.08
C THR A 12 5.05 14.60 4.09
N LYS A 13 4.48 15.73 4.46
CA LYS A 13 3.72 16.66 3.62
C LYS A 13 4.61 17.29 2.53
N TYR A 14 5.74 16.65 2.26
CA TYR A 14 6.68 16.83 1.19
C TYR A 14 6.47 15.54 0.36
N TYR A 15 5.80 15.59 -0.78
CA TYR A 15 6.57 15.69 -2.03
C TYR A 15 8.00 15.25 -1.76
N ASP A 16 8.44 14.09 -2.24
CA ASP A 16 9.87 13.94 -2.40
C ASP A 16 10.28 15.11 -3.29
N SER A 17 10.77 16.23 -2.75
CA SER A 17 10.91 17.46 -3.52
C SER A 17 11.99 17.31 -4.60
N MET A 18 12.62 16.14 -4.64
CA MET A 18 13.53 15.65 -5.66
C MET A 18 12.86 14.74 -6.71
N SER A 19 11.74 14.07 -6.40
CA SER A 19 10.98 13.25 -7.35
C SER A 19 9.51 13.70 -7.38
N GLU A 20 9.01 14.14 -8.53
CA GLU A 20 7.61 14.55 -8.73
C GLU A 20 6.64 13.35 -8.67
N GLU A 21 6.92 12.37 -7.81
CA GLU A 21 6.38 11.01 -7.77
C GLU A 21 6.13 10.59 -6.31
N ARG A 22 5.07 9.81 -6.06
CA ARG A 22 4.75 9.31 -4.71
C ARG A 22 4.95 7.80 -4.60
N HIS A 23 5.83 7.41 -3.68
CA HIS A 23 6.17 6.01 -3.39
C HIS A 23 5.50 5.45 -2.14
N ILE A 24 5.10 6.32 -1.20
CA ILE A 24 4.42 5.91 0.04
C ILE A 24 2.99 5.45 -0.30
N PRO A 25 2.62 4.19 -0.01
CA PRO A 25 1.27 3.70 -0.26
C PRO A 25 0.23 4.48 0.56
N TYR A 26 -0.84 4.90 -0.10
CA TYR A 26 -2.08 5.28 0.53
C TYR A 26 -2.89 4.03 0.85
N MET A 27 -3.60 4.02 1.99
CA MET A 27 -4.44 2.92 2.41
C MET A 27 -5.76 3.45 2.99
N GLU A 28 -6.86 2.83 2.59
CA GLU A 28 -8.18 3.06 3.18
C GLU A 28 -8.95 1.75 3.38
N VAL A 29 -9.90 1.77 4.32
CA VAL A 29 -10.82 0.65 4.55
C VAL A 29 -12.19 1.02 3.98
N LEU A 30 -12.59 0.31 2.93
CA LEU A 30 -13.89 0.43 2.27
C LEU A 30 -14.88 -0.50 2.98
N LYS A 31 -15.69 0.06 3.86
CA LYS A 31 -16.69 -0.69 4.63
C LYS A 31 -17.90 -1.06 3.76
N ASN A 32 -18.36 -2.31 3.88
CA ASN A 32 -19.50 -2.84 3.11
C ASN A 32 -19.45 -2.42 1.63
N TYR A 33 -18.27 -2.55 1.02
CA TYR A 33 -18.03 -2.02 -0.32
C TYR A 33 -18.98 -2.67 -1.33
N ASP A 34 -19.62 -1.85 -2.16
CA ASP A 34 -20.61 -2.26 -3.16
C ASP A 34 -21.76 -3.13 -2.59
N ASN A 35 -22.17 -2.89 -1.34
CA ASN A 35 -23.19 -3.66 -0.62
C ASN A 35 -22.90 -5.18 -0.58
N SER A 36 -21.63 -5.56 -0.68
CA SER A 36 -21.20 -6.96 -0.69
C SER A 36 -21.33 -7.67 0.67
N GLY A 37 -21.62 -6.92 1.74
CA GLY A 37 -21.52 -7.40 3.12
C GLY A 37 -20.08 -7.61 3.59
N LYS A 38 -19.09 -7.11 2.85
CA LYS A 38 -17.66 -7.29 3.13
C LYS A 38 -16.94 -5.96 3.21
N ASP A 39 -15.97 -5.92 4.11
CA ASP A 39 -14.99 -4.83 4.19
C ASP A 39 -13.79 -5.17 3.31
N TYR A 40 -13.23 -4.14 2.68
CA TYR A 40 -12.06 -4.25 1.83
C TYR A 40 -11.00 -3.24 2.22
N ILE A 41 -9.74 -3.67 2.16
CA ILE A 41 -8.60 -2.77 2.29
C ILE A 41 -8.17 -2.38 0.88
N HIS A 42 -8.16 -1.09 0.60
CA HIS A 42 -7.74 -0.50 -0.66
C HIS A 42 -6.38 0.15 -0.49
N ILE A 43 -5.40 -0.25 -1.31
CA ILE A 43 -4.03 0.25 -1.24
C ILE A 43 -3.61 0.77 -2.62
N VAL A 44 -3.08 1.99 -2.67
CA VAL A 44 -2.64 2.66 -3.90
C VAL A 44 -1.28 3.31 -3.70
N VAL A 45 -0.38 3.14 -4.67
CA VAL A 45 0.82 3.96 -4.79
C VAL A 45 0.60 4.98 -5.90
N GLY A 46 0.87 6.25 -5.63
CA GLY A 46 0.73 7.32 -6.60
C GLY A 46 -0.68 7.91 -6.78
N GLU A 47 -1.55 7.81 -5.76
CA GLU A 47 -2.95 8.30 -5.81
C GLU A 47 -3.06 9.79 -6.20
N ASN A 48 -2.39 10.68 -5.46
CA ASN A 48 -2.44 12.13 -5.67
C ASN A 48 -1.33 12.68 -6.57
N VAL A 49 -0.21 11.95 -6.65
CA VAL A 49 0.96 12.28 -7.46
C VAL A 49 1.41 10.99 -8.12
N LYS A 50 1.24 10.87 -9.44
CA LYS A 50 1.42 9.60 -10.16
C LYS A 50 2.86 9.11 -10.05
N HIS A 51 3.02 7.83 -9.77
CA HIS A 51 4.28 7.12 -9.97
C HIS A 51 4.32 6.57 -11.41
N PRO A 52 5.47 6.58 -12.10
CA PRO A 52 5.62 5.96 -13.40
C PRO A 52 5.25 4.47 -13.40
N ASN A 53 4.80 3.96 -14.55
CA ASN A 53 4.52 2.54 -14.74
C ASN A 53 5.05 2.06 -16.10
N SER A 54 6.34 2.29 -16.32
CA SER A 54 7.08 1.81 -17.48
C SER A 54 7.89 0.57 -17.11
N LEU A 55 8.36 -0.18 -18.11
CA LEU A 55 9.24 -1.33 -17.86
C LEU A 55 10.53 -0.94 -17.13
N GLN A 56 10.98 0.31 -17.30
CA GLN A 56 12.19 0.84 -16.68
C GLN A 56 11.93 1.41 -15.28
N HIS A 57 10.69 1.83 -14.98
CA HIS A 57 10.32 2.46 -13.71
C HIS A 57 8.87 2.14 -13.36
N GLN A 58 8.68 1.16 -12.48
CA GLN A 58 7.37 0.74 -11.97
C GLN A 58 7.49 0.25 -10.52
N ILE A 59 6.38 0.34 -9.80
CA ILE A 59 6.21 -0.36 -8.52
C ILE A 59 6.20 -1.86 -8.80
N GLN A 60 7.08 -2.61 -8.13
CA GLN A 60 7.23 -4.04 -8.38
C GLN A 60 6.17 -4.86 -7.65
N TRP A 61 5.82 -4.45 -6.43
CA TRP A 61 4.88 -5.17 -5.58
C TRP A 61 4.38 -4.31 -4.42
N ILE A 62 3.31 -4.77 -3.78
CA ILE A 62 2.76 -4.27 -2.52
C ILE A 62 2.54 -5.46 -1.59
N GLU A 63 2.90 -5.34 -0.32
CA GLU A 63 2.56 -6.31 0.72
C GLU A 63 1.77 -5.63 1.83
N LEU A 64 0.77 -6.35 2.34
CA LEU A 64 -0.06 -5.91 3.45
C LEU A 64 0.22 -6.79 4.67
N TYR A 65 0.56 -6.13 5.77
CA TYR A 65 0.76 -6.75 7.07
C TYR A 65 -0.23 -6.15 8.07
N ALA A 66 -0.70 -6.97 9.00
CA ALA A 66 -1.51 -6.53 10.13
C ALA A 66 -0.81 -6.87 11.44
N ARG A 67 -1.08 -6.05 12.46
CA ARG A 67 -0.69 -6.33 13.84
C ARG A 67 -1.93 -6.72 14.63
N THR A 68 -1.92 -7.92 15.20
CA THR A 68 -3.04 -8.42 16.00
C THR A 68 -3.07 -7.72 17.36
N GLN A 69 -4.18 -7.87 18.08
CA GLN A 69 -4.28 -7.39 19.46
C GLN A 69 -3.26 -8.06 20.40
N MET A 70 -2.80 -9.27 20.06
CA MET A 70 -1.74 -9.99 20.77
C MET A 70 -0.32 -9.51 20.39
N LEU A 71 -0.22 -8.46 19.58
CA LEU A 71 1.01 -7.84 19.07
C LEU A 71 1.79 -8.69 18.06
N ASP A 72 1.22 -9.80 17.59
CA ASP A 72 1.77 -10.60 16.49
C ASP A 72 1.65 -9.85 15.16
N THR A 73 2.63 -10.04 14.28
CA THR A 73 2.59 -9.52 12.91
C THR A 73 2.24 -10.64 11.95
N ILE A 74 1.18 -10.46 11.17
CA ILE A 74 0.73 -11.42 10.15
C ILE A 74 0.74 -10.78 8.76
N LYS A 75 1.12 -11.55 7.74
CA LYS A 75 0.97 -11.15 6.33
C LYS A 75 -0.47 -11.42 5.90
N ILE A 76 -1.20 -10.38 5.52
CA ILE A 76 -2.58 -10.47 5.04
C ILE A 76 -2.60 -10.83 3.56
N GLY A 77 -1.67 -10.27 2.78
CA GLY A 77 -1.58 -10.53 1.36
C GLY A 77 -0.48 -9.73 0.68
N GLY A 78 -0.41 -9.87 -0.63
CA GLY A 78 0.46 -9.05 -1.46
C GLY A 78 0.11 -9.19 -2.93
N SER A 79 0.63 -8.27 -3.73
CA SER A 79 0.49 -8.30 -5.18
C SER A 79 1.78 -7.91 -5.86
N THR A 80 2.08 -8.60 -6.95
CA THR A 80 3.17 -8.28 -7.89
C THR A 80 2.67 -7.60 -9.17
N SER A 81 1.36 -7.32 -9.26
CA SER A 81 0.76 -6.66 -10.42
C SER A 81 0.55 -5.17 -10.11
N PRO A 82 1.28 -4.25 -10.76
CA PRO A 82 1.10 -2.80 -10.56
C PRO A 82 -0.15 -2.24 -11.26
N ARG A 83 -0.98 -3.09 -11.88
CA ARG A 83 -2.05 -2.63 -12.78
C ARG A 83 -3.39 -2.35 -12.12
N GLU A 84 -3.69 -2.90 -10.94
CA GLU A 84 -5.03 -2.75 -10.36
C GLU A 84 -5.08 -2.73 -8.83
N LEU A 85 -6.08 -2.00 -8.36
CA LEU A 85 -6.69 -2.02 -7.04
C LEU A 85 -6.66 -3.43 -6.42
N HIS A 86 -5.95 -3.61 -5.31
CA HIS A 86 -6.11 -4.84 -4.53
C HIS A 86 -7.15 -4.60 -3.46
N LEU A 87 -8.35 -5.07 -3.73
CA LEU A 87 -9.42 -5.23 -2.76
C LEU A 87 -9.13 -6.51 -1.96
N MET A 88 -8.41 -6.38 -0.85
CA MET A 88 -8.22 -7.51 0.06
C MET A 88 -9.40 -7.60 1.02
N HIS A 89 -10.16 -8.70 0.93
CA HIS A 89 -11.17 -9.04 1.92
C HIS A 89 -10.48 -9.52 3.19
N TYR A 90 -10.83 -8.90 4.32
CA TYR A 90 -10.47 -9.38 5.65
C TYR A 90 -11.74 -9.91 6.33
N SER A 91 -11.68 -11.13 6.86
CA SER A 91 -12.70 -11.70 7.73
C SER A 91 -12.01 -12.10 9.04
N ASP A 92 -12.54 -11.62 10.17
CA ASP A 92 -12.13 -12.00 11.52
C ASP A 92 -12.20 -13.52 11.75
#